data_AF-A0A7S4CNY5-F1
#
_entry.id   AF-A0A7S4CNY5-F1
#
_cell.length_a   1.000
_cell.length_b   1.000
_cell.length_c   1.000
_cell.angle_alpha   90.00
_cell.angle_beta   90.00
_cell.angle_gamma   90.00
#
_symmetry.space_group_name_H-M   'P 1'
#
loop_
_entity.id
_entity.type
_entity.pdbx_description
1 polymer ?
#
loop_
_entity_poly.entity_id
_entity_poly.type
_entity_poly.pdbx_seq_one_letter_code
_entity_poly.pdbx_strand_id
1 'polypeptide(L)'
;RQQTKAEADTSCPSEAAESQSTEAASVCTIGTADKPLAEVSESSAVVGCGVTIFLDIEGVVVPIAPTGTGRGDLDGFCLANLKTIFDTFPGAQIILTSTWRLDSAKQERLNTALSELGLPPVAGGTCAQAKTKTAVTYLQDDPEEQRLVGNRVDEICEWLEEHGPCAQWVAIDGMDLGVDLRMEGHFARTDMESGLSGSDADRAISLLHASAPKAGNAASVCVADTGEQEEVAHVAKGQRSRGRRQQTKAEADTSCPSE
;
A
#
# COMPACT_ATOMS: atom_id res chain seq x y z
N ARG A 1 -8.59 -46.79 -35.24
CA ARG A 1 -9.30 -45.50 -35.00
C ARG A 1 -8.21 -44.46 -34.75
N GLN A 2 -7.42 -44.14 -35.78
CA GLN A 2 -7.49 -42.91 -36.58
C GLN A 2 -7.54 -41.64 -35.70
N GLN A 3 -6.34 -41.11 -35.41
CA GLN A 3 -6.09 -39.76 -34.91
C GLN A 3 -6.10 -38.80 -36.11
N THR A 4 -6.91 -37.76 -36.07
CA THR A 4 -6.86 -36.65 -37.03
C THR A 4 -6.22 -35.44 -36.38
N LYS A 5 -5.01 -35.16 -36.86
CA LYS A 5 -4.18 -33.97 -36.67
C LYS A 5 -4.83 -32.81 -37.44
N ALA A 6 -5.11 -31.70 -36.76
CA ALA A 6 -5.55 -30.46 -37.40
C ALA A 6 -4.47 -29.39 -37.17
N GLU A 7 -3.73 -29.10 -38.24
CA GLU A 7 -2.79 -27.98 -38.36
C GLU A 7 -3.60 -26.78 -38.87
N ALA A 8 -3.53 -25.64 -38.17
CA ALA A 8 -4.07 -24.38 -38.64
C ALA A 8 -2.91 -23.38 -38.77
N ASP A 9 -2.42 -23.27 -40.00
CA ASP A 9 -1.61 -22.15 -40.51
C ASP A 9 -2.39 -20.85 -40.34
N THR A 10 -1.81 -19.84 -39.69
CA THR A 10 -2.28 -18.46 -39.79
C THR A 10 -1.11 -17.57 -40.17
N SER A 11 -1.12 -17.23 -41.45
CA SER A 11 -0.19 -16.35 -42.15
C SER A 11 -0.30 -14.91 -41.64
N CYS A 12 0.86 -14.31 -41.35
CA CYS A 12 1.06 -12.94 -40.92
C CYS A 12 1.37 -12.06 -42.16
N PRO A 13 0.66 -10.96 -42.44
CA PRO A 13 1.11 -9.99 -43.42
C PRO A 13 1.99 -8.91 -42.78
N SER A 14 3.23 -8.84 -43.26
CA SER A 14 4.15 -7.71 -43.10
C SER A 14 3.78 -6.59 -44.07
N GLU A 15 3.45 -5.40 -43.56
CA GLU A 15 3.44 -4.18 -44.37
C GLU A 15 4.41 -3.16 -43.79
N ALA A 16 5.48 -2.94 -44.55
CA ALA A 16 6.43 -1.85 -44.40
C ALA A 16 5.90 -0.62 -45.13
N ALA A 17 5.97 0.54 -44.49
CA ALA A 17 5.89 1.83 -45.17
C ALA A 17 6.84 2.83 -44.49
N GLU A 18 8.00 3.00 -45.13
CA GLU A 18 8.82 4.20 -45.04
C GLU A 18 8.02 5.42 -45.55
N SER A 19 8.12 6.56 -44.88
CA SER A 19 7.99 7.87 -45.52
C SER A 19 8.72 8.95 -44.73
N GLN A 20 9.35 9.82 -45.50
CA GLN A 20 10.48 10.67 -45.17
C GLN A 20 10.07 12.05 -44.61
N SER A 21 11.05 12.69 -43.95
CA SER A 21 11.12 14.07 -43.47
C SER A 21 10.54 15.16 -44.39
N THR A 22 10.01 16.22 -43.77
CA THR A 22 10.45 17.60 -44.04
C THR A 22 10.22 18.50 -42.82
N GLU A 23 11.30 19.21 -42.45
CA GLU A 23 11.33 20.33 -41.51
C GLU A 23 10.50 21.53 -41.98
N ALA A 24 9.88 22.24 -41.03
CA ALA A 24 9.69 23.68 -41.11
C ALA A 24 9.77 24.26 -39.68
N ALA A 25 10.88 24.93 -39.40
CA ALA A 25 11.10 25.70 -38.19
C ALA A 25 10.09 26.85 -38.09
N SER A 26 9.37 26.92 -36.97
CA SER A 26 8.65 28.13 -36.56
C SER A 26 9.05 28.48 -35.14
N VAL A 27 9.98 29.42 -35.07
CA VAL A 27 10.42 30.13 -33.87
C VAL A 27 9.22 30.85 -33.27
N CYS A 28 8.77 30.42 -32.09
CA CYS A 28 7.86 31.19 -31.25
C CYS A 28 8.60 31.68 -30.00
N THR A 29 8.40 32.96 -29.76
CA THR A 29 9.08 33.88 -28.85
C THR A 29 8.98 33.47 -27.38
N ILE A 30 10.09 33.61 -26.69
CA ILE A 30 10.27 33.37 -25.25
C ILE A 30 9.65 34.56 -24.50
N GLY A 31 8.41 34.41 -24.04
CA GLY A 31 7.77 35.34 -23.12
C GLY A 31 8.02 34.92 -21.68
N THR A 32 9.09 35.44 -21.07
CA THR A 32 9.33 35.36 -19.62
C THR A 32 8.31 36.24 -18.90
N ALA A 33 7.28 35.62 -18.34
CA ALA A 33 6.42 36.25 -17.35
C ALA A 33 6.69 35.57 -15.99
N ASP A 34 7.47 36.26 -15.16
CA ASP A 34 7.57 36.06 -13.72
C ASP A 34 6.16 36.00 -13.12
N LYS A 35 5.67 34.79 -12.89
CA LYS A 35 4.44 34.55 -12.15
C LYS A 35 4.86 34.11 -10.75
N PRO A 36 4.58 34.90 -9.70
CA PRO A 36 5.01 34.59 -8.35
C PRO A 36 4.41 33.23 -7.96
N LEU A 37 5.29 32.29 -7.60
CA LEU A 37 4.93 31.05 -6.93
C LEU A 37 4.19 31.43 -5.65
N ALA A 38 2.87 31.36 -5.69
CA ALA A 38 2.05 31.38 -4.49
C ALA A 38 2.44 30.13 -3.71
N GLU A 39 3.12 30.32 -2.59
CA GLU A 39 3.30 29.29 -1.57
C GLU A 39 1.92 28.76 -1.20
N VAL A 40 1.60 27.59 -1.73
CA VAL A 40 0.41 26.85 -1.34
C VAL A 40 0.71 26.38 0.08
N SER A 41 0.34 27.20 1.07
CA SER A 41 0.27 26.78 2.46
C SER A 41 -0.65 25.58 2.49
N GLU A 42 -0.06 24.38 2.58
CA GLU A 42 -0.71 23.15 2.97
C GLU A 42 -1.26 23.38 4.38
N SER A 43 -2.44 23.98 4.42
CA SER A 43 -3.23 24.15 5.62
C SER A 43 -3.58 22.75 6.06
N SER A 44 -2.77 22.24 6.99
CA SER A 44 -3.02 21.05 7.81
C SER A 44 -4.23 21.35 8.69
N ALA A 45 -5.39 21.50 8.05
CA ALA A 45 -6.67 21.45 8.72
C ALA A 45 -6.79 20.03 9.24
N VAL A 46 -6.83 19.92 10.57
CA VAL A 46 -7.00 18.67 11.31
C VAL A 46 -8.14 17.88 10.65
N VAL A 47 -7.75 16.92 9.82
CA VAL A 47 -8.69 16.04 9.11
C VAL A 47 -9.48 15.37 10.21
N GLY A 48 -10.79 15.61 10.20
CA GLY A 48 -11.69 14.97 11.16
C GLY A 48 -11.42 13.46 11.16
N CYS A 49 -11.63 12.83 12.31
CA CYS A 49 -11.38 11.41 12.54
C CYS A 49 -12.33 10.55 11.67
N GLY A 50 -12.05 10.50 10.38
CA GLY A 50 -12.84 9.82 9.35
C GLY A 50 -12.44 8.36 9.20
N VAL A 51 -13.10 7.70 8.26
CA VAL A 51 -12.80 6.31 7.89
C VAL A 51 -11.63 6.30 6.91
N THR A 52 -10.58 5.54 7.23
CA THR A 52 -9.42 5.38 6.35
C THR A 52 -9.39 3.96 5.77
N ILE A 53 -9.35 3.85 4.44
CA ILE A 53 -9.19 2.58 3.74
C ILE A 53 -7.78 2.53 3.15
N PHE A 54 -6.94 1.66 3.69
CA PHE A 54 -5.64 1.34 3.13
C PHE A 54 -5.83 0.32 2.01
N LEU A 55 -5.45 0.70 0.79
CA LEU A 55 -5.82 -0.05 -0.41
C LEU A 55 -4.59 -0.48 -1.19
N ASP A 56 -4.40 -1.79 -1.30
CA ASP A 56 -3.58 -2.34 -2.37
C ASP A 56 -4.36 -2.34 -3.70
N ILE A 57 -3.65 -2.50 -4.82
CA ILE A 57 -4.27 -2.45 -6.15
C ILE A 57 -4.16 -3.79 -6.86
N GLU A 58 -2.99 -4.43 -6.79
CA GLU A 58 -2.67 -5.64 -7.53
C GLU A 58 -3.16 -6.85 -6.71
N GLY A 59 -4.15 -7.57 -7.24
CA GLY A 59 -4.86 -8.59 -6.49
C GLY A 59 -6.03 -8.05 -5.64
N VAL A 60 -6.37 -6.76 -5.78
CA VAL A 60 -7.56 -6.15 -5.16
C VAL A 60 -8.51 -5.61 -6.22
N VAL A 61 -8.14 -4.53 -6.92
CA VAL A 61 -8.96 -3.96 -8.02
C VAL A 61 -8.37 -4.24 -9.40
N VAL A 62 -7.17 -4.82 -9.44
CA VAL A 62 -6.53 -5.38 -10.63
C VAL A 62 -6.22 -6.84 -10.35
N PRO A 63 -7.16 -7.77 -10.63
CA PRO A 63 -6.92 -9.20 -10.41
C PRO A 63 -5.70 -9.69 -11.20
N ILE A 64 -4.88 -10.54 -10.58
CA ILE A 64 -3.64 -11.05 -11.15
C ILE A 64 -3.90 -12.45 -11.70
N ALA A 65 -4.14 -12.54 -13.02
CA ALA A 65 -4.31 -13.84 -13.65
C ALA A 65 -3.05 -14.72 -13.44
N PRO A 66 -3.19 -16.04 -13.21
CA PRO A 66 -2.06 -16.95 -12.94
C PRO A 66 -0.95 -16.92 -14.00
N THR A 67 -1.33 -16.61 -15.25
CA THR A 67 -0.42 -16.58 -16.39
C THR A 67 -0.07 -15.15 -16.84
N GLY A 68 -0.55 -14.13 -16.13
CA GLY A 68 -0.44 -12.72 -16.51
C GLY A 68 0.80 -12.04 -15.95
N THR A 69 1.33 -11.05 -16.67
CA THR A 69 2.51 -10.26 -16.27
C THR A 69 2.19 -9.14 -15.28
N GLY A 70 1.09 -9.22 -14.51
CA GLY A 70 0.69 -8.19 -13.55
C GLY A 70 0.30 -6.83 -14.16
N ARG A 71 0.05 -6.78 -15.48
CA ARG A 71 -0.41 -5.57 -16.20
C ARG A 71 -1.92 -5.56 -16.43
N GLY A 72 -2.68 -6.05 -15.46
CA GLY A 72 -4.14 -6.13 -15.58
C GLY A 72 -4.79 -4.76 -15.74
N ASP A 73 -5.97 -4.75 -16.34
CA ASP A 73 -6.85 -3.59 -16.31
C ASP A 73 -7.59 -3.52 -14.97
N LEU A 74 -8.09 -2.32 -14.63
CA LEU A 74 -8.97 -2.16 -13.47
C LEU A 74 -10.26 -2.95 -13.73
N ASP A 75 -10.57 -3.86 -12.83
CA ASP A 75 -11.75 -4.71 -12.97
C ASP A 75 -13.00 -3.99 -12.46
N GLY A 76 -14.02 -3.91 -13.31
CA GLY A 76 -15.26 -3.21 -13.01
C GLY A 76 -16.07 -3.86 -11.89
N PHE A 77 -15.97 -5.18 -11.71
CA PHE A 77 -16.66 -5.88 -10.62
C PHE A 77 -15.98 -5.59 -9.28
N CYS A 78 -14.64 -5.65 -9.22
CA CYS A 78 -13.89 -5.25 -8.03
C CYS A 78 -14.15 -3.79 -7.64
N LEU A 79 -14.18 -2.87 -8.62
CA LEU A 79 -14.50 -1.46 -8.36
C LEU A 79 -15.95 -1.25 -7.88
N ALA A 80 -16.92 -2.03 -8.38
CA ALA A 80 -18.29 -1.98 -7.87
C ALA A 80 -18.40 -2.47 -6.41
N ASN A 81 -17.61 -3.49 -6.04
CA ASN A 81 -17.53 -3.95 -4.64
C ASN A 81 -16.84 -2.90 -3.75
N LEU A 82 -15.78 -2.24 -4.23
CA LEU A 82 -15.17 -1.11 -3.54
C LEU A 82 -16.19 0.00 -3.33
N LYS A 83 -17.01 0.31 -4.35
CA LYS A 83 -18.08 1.30 -4.25
C LYS A 83 -19.07 0.98 -3.14
N THR A 84 -19.42 -0.28 -2.95
CA THR A 84 -20.32 -0.73 -1.87
C THR A 84 -19.79 -0.35 -0.48
N ILE A 85 -18.47 -0.41 -0.27
CA ILE A 85 -17.84 0.02 0.99
C ILE A 85 -18.00 1.54 1.18
N PHE A 86 -17.71 2.33 0.15
CA PHE A 86 -17.82 3.81 0.21
C PHE A 86 -19.26 4.32 0.32
N ASP A 87 -20.22 3.63 -0.29
CA ASP A 87 -21.65 3.93 -0.13
C ASP A 87 -22.08 3.73 1.34
N THR A 88 -21.45 2.80 2.06
CA THR A 88 -21.71 2.52 3.48
C THR A 88 -21.00 3.51 4.42
N PHE A 89 -19.82 4.00 4.02
CA PHE A 89 -19.02 4.95 4.80
C PHE A 89 -18.74 6.24 4.01
N PRO A 90 -19.75 7.14 3.88
CA PRO A 90 -19.55 8.42 3.20
C PRO A 90 -18.44 9.24 3.86
N GLY A 91 -17.55 9.79 3.05
CA GLY A 91 -16.39 10.55 3.53
C GLY A 91 -15.20 9.68 3.96
N ALA A 92 -15.26 8.36 3.71
CA ALA A 92 -14.05 7.54 3.76
C ALA A 92 -12.99 8.07 2.78
N GLN A 93 -11.72 7.88 3.11
CA GLN A 93 -10.59 8.25 2.27
C GLN A 93 -9.77 7.03 1.86
N ILE A 94 -9.16 7.10 0.67
CA ILE A 94 -8.30 6.04 0.13
C ILE A 94 -6.85 6.43 0.37
N ILE A 95 -6.10 5.58 1.06
CA ILE A 95 -4.64 5.68 1.21
C ILE A 95 -4.02 4.48 0.50
N LEU A 96 -3.23 4.73 -0.54
CA LEU A 96 -2.59 3.66 -1.28
C LEU A 96 -1.42 3.06 -0.52
N THR A 97 -1.41 1.74 -0.44
CA THR A 97 -0.29 0.96 0.09
C THR A 97 0.47 0.22 -1.00
N SER A 98 -0.12 0.11 -2.20
CA SER A 98 0.52 -0.49 -3.38
C SER A 98 1.67 0.35 -3.94
N THR A 99 2.45 -0.22 -4.84
CA THR A 99 3.50 0.52 -5.58
C THR A 99 2.93 1.59 -6.51
N TRP A 100 1.62 1.59 -6.79
CA TRP A 100 0.98 2.59 -7.65
C TRP A 100 1.06 4.00 -7.04
N ARG A 101 1.20 4.12 -5.72
CA ARG A 101 1.40 5.42 -5.03
C ARG A 101 2.66 6.17 -5.48
N LEU A 102 3.60 5.49 -6.15
CA LEU A 102 4.85 6.06 -6.66
C LEU A 102 4.77 6.47 -8.13
N ASP A 103 3.66 6.17 -8.82
CA ASP A 103 3.48 6.39 -10.25
C ASP A 103 2.23 7.24 -10.48
N SER A 104 2.45 8.49 -10.90
CA SER A 104 1.37 9.46 -11.09
C SER A 104 0.41 9.06 -12.22
N ALA A 105 0.90 8.39 -13.27
CA ALA A 105 0.04 7.95 -14.38
C ALA A 105 -0.88 6.82 -13.93
N LYS A 106 -0.37 5.90 -13.10
CA LYS A 106 -1.20 4.84 -12.48
C LYS A 106 -2.25 5.43 -11.52
N GLN A 107 -1.88 6.44 -10.73
CA GLN A 107 -2.84 7.15 -9.86
C GLN A 107 -3.90 7.89 -10.65
N GLU A 108 -3.54 8.60 -11.71
CA GLU A 108 -4.49 9.29 -12.59
C GLU A 108 -5.47 8.30 -13.22
N ARG A 109 -4.96 7.16 -13.70
CA ARG A 109 -5.78 6.06 -14.22
C ARG A 109 -6.79 5.56 -13.17
N LEU A 110 -6.33 5.30 -11.95
CA LEU A 110 -7.19 4.86 -10.85
C LEU A 110 -8.24 5.94 -10.50
N ASN A 111 -7.81 7.19 -10.33
CA ASN A 111 -8.70 8.30 -9.99
C ASN A 111 -9.76 8.57 -11.06
N THR A 112 -9.44 8.36 -12.33
CA THR A 112 -10.41 8.42 -13.43
C THR A 112 -11.51 7.37 -13.23
N ALA A 113 -11.13 6.11 -13.00
CA ALA A 113 -12.09 5.04 -12.77
C ALA A 113 -12.92 5.23 -11.48
N LEU A 114 -12.30 5.76 -10.41
CA LEU A 114 -13.00 6.11 -9.17
C LEU A 114 -14.04 7.22 -9.43
N SER A 115 -13.65 8.26 -10.17
CA SER A 115 -14.54 9.37 -10.51
C SER A 115 -15.75 8.93 -11.35
N GLU A 116 -15.58 7.99 -12.28
CA GLU A 116 -16.68 7.44 -13.09
C GLU A 116 -17.74 6.72 -12.23
N LEU A 117 -17.34 6.22 -11.06
CA LEU A 117 -18.22 5.57 -10.08
C LEU A 117 -18.73 6.53 -8.99
N GLY A 118 -18.32 7.80 -9.02
CA GLY A 118 -18.64 8.79 -7.98
C GLY A 118 -17.90 8.55 -6.66
N LEU A 119 -16.76 7.88 -6.70
CA LEU A 119 -15.88 7.65 -5.55
C LEU A 119 -14.89 8.79 -5.34
N PRO A 120 -14.44 9.04 -4.10
CA PRO A 120 -13.42 10.05 -3.85
C PRO A 120 -12.10 9.65 -4.53
N PRO A 121 -11.28 10.62 -4.97
CA PRO A 121 -9.94 10.32 -5.44
C PRO A 121 -9.07 9.79 -4.30
N VAL A 122 -7.95 9.19 -4.66
CA VAL A 122 -6.88 8.82 -3.73
C VAL A 122 -6.44 10.06 -2.93
N ALA A 123 -6.50 9.96 -1.60
CA ALA A 123 -6.13 11.04 -0.70
C ALA A 123 -4.63 11.09 -0.43
N GLY A 124 -3.93 9.96 -0.57
CA GLY A 124 -2.49 9.87 -0.40
C GLY A 124 -1.98 8.44 -0.51
N GLY A 125 -0.77 8.22 -0.04
CA GLY A 125 -0.18 6.89 0.06
C GLY A 125 0.74 6.79 1.27
N THR A 126 1.03 5.56 1.69
CA THR A 126 2.03 5.30 2.72
C THR A 126 3.43 5.68 2.23
N CYS A 127 4.35 5.93 3.17
CA CYS A 127 5.75 6.14 2.84
C CYS A 127 6.33 4.97 2.01
N ALA A 128 7.25 5.25 1.09
CA ALA A 128 7.87 4.22 0.25
C ALA A 128 8.72 3.21 1.06
N GLN A 129 9.18 3.63 2.23
CA GLN A 129 10.01 2.86 3.13
C GLN A 129 9.64 3.23 4.56
N ALA A 130 9.15 2.25 5.32
CA ALA A 130 8.99 2.41 6.75
C ALA A 130 10.37 2.63 7.41
N LYS A 131 10.42 3.52 8.38
CA LYS A 131 11.61 3.80 9.21
C LYS A 131 11.93 2.59 10.09
N THR A 132 10.89 1.91 10.54
CA THR A 132 10.94 0.69 11.33
C THR A 132 10.78 -0.51 10.42
N LYS A 133 11.59 -1.54 10.65
CA LYS A 133 11.49 -2.82 9.94
C LYS A 133 11.27 -3.92 10.94
N THR A 134 10.04 -4.40 11.02
CA THR A 134 9.66 -5.53 11.85
C THR A 134 10.09 -6.82 11.17
N ALA A 135 10.84 -7.65 11.90
CA ALA A 135 11.21 -8.97 11.42
C ALA A 135 9.98 -9.89 11.44
N VAL A 136 9.43 -10.17 10.27
CA VAL A 136 8.36 -11.16 10.09
C VAL A 136 8.94 -12.56 10.16
N THR A 137 8.54 -13.36 11.15
CA THR A 137 9.14 -14.69 11.41
C THR A 137 8.21 -15.88 11.17
N TYR A 138 6.95 -15.63 10.79
CA TYR A 138 5.91 -16.66 10.67
C TYR A 138 5.73 -17.23 9.25
N LEU A 139 6.31 -16.63 8.20
CA LEU A 139 6.26 -17.14 6.80
C LEU A 139 7.58 -17.84 6.40
N GLN A 140 8.02 -18.85 7.16
CA GLN A 140 9.41 -19.37 7.09
C GLN A 140 9.89 -19.82 5.69
N ASP A 141 8.96 -20.18 4.81
CA ASP A 141 9.27 -20.77 3.51
C ASP A 141 9.46 -19.73 2.38
N ASP A 142 9.08 -18.46 2.59
CA ASP A 142 9.24 -17.39 1.59
C ASP A 142 9.77 -16.08 2.20
N PRO A 143 11.10 -15.87 2.21
CA PRO A 143 11.72 -14.65 2.71
C PRO A 143 11.36 -13.37 1.94
N GLU A 144 10.97 -13.49 0.66
CA GLU A 144 10.58 -12.31 -0.13
C GLU A 144 9.17 -11.86 0.26
N GLU A 145 8.23 -12.80 0.38
CA GLU A 145 6.88 -12.52 0.89
C GLU A 145 6.92 -11.99 2.32
N GLN A 146 7.74 -12.59 3.21
CA GLN A 146 7.99 -12.06 4.56
C GLN A 146 8.36 -10.57 4.54
N ARG A 147 9.31 -10.21 3.67
CA ARG A 147 9.81 -8.84 3.56
C ARG A 147 8.72 -7.91 3.04
N LEU A 148 7.94 -8.33 2.05
CA LEU A 148 6.87 -7.52 1.47
C LEU A 148 5.74 -7.28 2.47
N VAL A 149 5.26 -8.33 3.13
CA VAL A 149 4.22 -8.24 4.19
C VAL A 149 4.71 -7.37 5.34
N GLY A 150 5.92 -7.59 5.84
CA GLY A 150 6.48 -6.81 6.96
C GLY A 150 6.57 -5.32 6.64
N ASN A 151 7.13 -4.97 5.49
CA ASN A 151 7.21 -3.56 5.07
C ASN A 151 5.82 -2.94 4.94
N ARG A 152 4.83 -3.68 4.41
CA ARG A 152 3.47 -3.20 4.22
C ARG A 152 2.78 -2.86 5.54
N VAL A 153 2.89 -3.75 6.53
CA VAL A 153 2.32 -3.53 7.87
C VAL A 153 3.00 -2.34 8.53
N ASP A 154 4.34 -2.25 8.46
CA ASP A 154 5.10 -1.14 9.06
C ASP A 154 4.74 0.21 8.43
N GLU A 155 4.57 0.26 7.11
CA GLU A 155 4.12 1.44 6.38
C GLU A 155 2.74 1.94 6.83
N ILE A 156 1.78 1.03 7.02
CA ILE A 156 0.43 1.36 7.50
C ILE A 156 0.48 1.89 8.93
N CYS A 157 1.22 1.21 9.82
CA CYS A 157 1.36 1.63 11.22
C CYS A 157 2.02 3.00 11.35
N GLU A 158 3.11 3.26 10.62
CA GLU A 158 3.76 4.57 10.62
C GLU A 158 2.83 5.66 10.09
N TRP A 159 2.07 5.37 9.03
CA TRP A 159 1.08 6.32 8.53
C TRP A 159 0.03 6.67 9.60
N LEU A 160 -0.49 5.66 10.31
CA LEU A 160 -1.45 5.84 11.41
C LEU A 160 -0.86 6.65 12.57
N GLU A 161 0.41 6.45 12.91
CA GLU A 161 1.09 7.24 13.94
C GLU A 161 1.26 8.70 13.52
N GLU A 162 1.64 8.95 12.27
CA GLU A 162 1.90 10.31 11.74
C GLU A 162 0.61 11.13 11.54
N HIS A 163 -0.51 10.47 11.21
CA HIS A 163 -1.79 11.13 10.92
C HIS A 163 -2.75 11.12 12.12
N GLY A 164 -2.29 10.60 13.26
CA GLY A 164 -3.09 10.45 14.46
C GLY A 164 -4.05 9.25 14.41
N PRO A 165 -4.66 8.91 15.55
CA PRO A 165 -5.54 7.75 15.65
C PRO A 165 -6.74 7.91 14.72
N CYS A 166 -6.72 7.20 13.60
CA CYS A 166 -7.91 6.98 12.79
C CYS A 166 -8.85 6.08 13.59
N ALA A 167 -9.99 6.60 14.02
CA ALA A 167 -10.91 5.82 14.85
C ALA A 167 -11.51 4.64 14.10
N GLN A 168 -11.53 4.68 12.76
CA GLN A 168 -12.02 3.60 11.92
C GLN A 168 -11.11 3.43 10.72
N TRP A 169 -10.52 2.25 10.59
CA TRP A 169 -9.70 1.93 9.43
C TRP A 169 -9.73 0.44 9.10
N VAL A 170 -9.47 0.16 7.82
CA VAL A 170 -9.30 -1.20 7.30
C VAL A 170 -8.23 -1.22 6.22
N ALA A 171 -7.42 -2.26 6.19
CA ALA A 171 -6.51 -2.59 5.10
C ALA A 171 -7.14 -3.67 4.21
N ILE A 172 -7.12 -3.44 2.89
CA ILE A 172 -7.62 -4.37 1.87
C ILE A 172 -6.45 -4.71 0.96
N ASP A 173 -6.03 -5.98 0.97
CA ASP A 173 -4.79 -6.43 0.32
C ASP A 173 -4.92 -7.90 -0.13
N GLY A 174 -4.23 -8.27 -1.21
CA GLY A 174 -4.13 -9.67 -1.67
C GLY A 174 -3.09 -10.49 -0.88
N MET A 175 -2.10 -9.82 -0.27
CA MET A 175 -1.13 -10.46 0.63
C MET A 175 -1.76 -10.75 1.99
N ASP A 176 -1.30 -11.78 2.70
CA ASP A 176 -1.76 -12.02 4.06
C ASP A 176 -1.08 -11.05 5.04
N LEU A 177 -1.78 -9.97 5.42
CA LEU A 177 -1.30 -9.05 6.46
C LEU A 177 -1.77 -9.45 7.86
N GLY A 178 -2.76 -10.34 7.98
CA GLY A 178 -3.41 -10.73 9.24
C GLY A 178 -2.55 -11.62 10.13
N VAL A 179 -1.43 -12.08 9.59
CA VAL A 179 -0.35 -12.76 10.29
C VAL A 179 0.41 -11.84 11.26
N ASP A 180 0.31 -10.51 11.12
CA ASP A 180 0.78 -9.55 12.12
C ASP A 180 -0.36 -9.13 13.04
N LEU A 181 -0.16 -9.22 14.37
CA LEU A 181 -1.17 -8.90 15.38
C LEU A 181 -1.65 -7.45 15.32
N ARG A 182 -0.84 -6.53 14.77
CA ARG A 182 -1.24 -5.11 14.60
C ARG A 182 -2.38 -4.94 13.60
N MET A 183 -2.59 -5.93 12.72
CA MET A 183 -3.64 -5.94 11.71
C MET A 183 -4.92 -6.65 12.18
N GLU A 184 -4.91 -7.23 13.38
CA GLU A 184 -6.06 -7.94 13.94
C GLU A 184 -7.29 -7.03 14.03
N GLY A 185 -8.41 -7.47 13.47
CA GLY A 185 -9.66 -6.68 13.45
C GLY A 185 -9.68 -5.52 12.45
N HIS A 186 -8.63 -5.36 11.63
CA HIS A 186 -8.50 -4.25 10.68
C HIS A 186 -8.09 -4.69 9.27
N PHE A 187 -8.13 -5.99 8.95
CA PHE A 187 -7.63 -6.50 7.68
C PHE A 187 -8.63 -7.40 6.93
N ALA A 188 -8.85 -7.09 5.65
CA ALA A 188 -9.64 -7.88 4.72
C ALA A 188 -8.77 -8.38 3.55
N ARG A 189 -8.37 -9.66 3.62
CA ARG A 189 -7.58 -10.35 2.59
C ARG A 189 -8.39 -10.71 1.33
N THR A 190 -8.06 -10.14 0.18
CA THR A 190 -8.66 -10.58 -1.09
C THR A 190 -7.95 -11.80 -1.67
N ASP A 191 -8.62 -12.48 -2.59
CA ASP A 191 -7.97 -13.47 -3.45
C ASP A 191 -7.22 -12.77 -4.58
N MET A 192 -5.92 -13.07 -4.76
CA MET A 192 -5.09 -12.34 -5.73
C MET A 192 -5.55 -12.54 -7.18
N GLU A 193 -6.16 -13.67 -7.50
CA GLU A 193 -6.57 -14.01 -8.88
C GLU A 193 -7.91 -13.40 -9.28
N SER A 194 -8.84 -13.29 -8.33
CA SER A 194 -10.19 -12.77 -8.55
C SER A 194 -10.41 -11.34 -8.02
N GLY A 195 -9.52 -10.83 -7.17
CA GLY A 195 -9.60 -9.50 -6.61
C GLY A 195 -10.63 -9.36 -5.50
N LEU A 196 -11.12 -8.13 -5.31
CA LEU A 196 -12.09 -7.75 -4.30
C LEU A 196 -13.47 -8.31 -4.64
N SER A 197 -13.88 -9.35 -3.91
CA SER A 197 -15.21 -9.96 -4.04
C SER A 197 -16.27 -9.21 -3.20
N GLY A 198 -17.54 -9.55 -3.41
CA GLY A 198 -18.64 -9.02 -2.57
C GLY A 198 -18.50 -9.44 -1.11
N SER A 199 -18.08 -10.68 -0.83
CA SER A 199 -17.82 -11.14 0.54
C SER A 199 -16.67 -10.42 1.22
N ASP A 200 -15.66 -10.01 0.46
CA ASP A 200 -14.56 -9.21 1.01
C ASP A 200 -15.01 -7.80 1.35
N ALA A 201 -15.86 -7.19 0.51
CA ALA A 201 -16.48 -5.91 0.80
C ALA A 201 -17.36 -5.97 2.06
N ASP A 202 -18.20 -7.00 2.20
CA ASP A 202 -19.02 -7.22 3.39
C ASP A 202 -18.16 -7.38 4.66
N ARG A 203 -17.04 -8.10 4.55
CA ARG A 203 -16.08 -8.23 5.65
C ARG A 203 -15.42 -6.89 5.99
N ALA A 204 -14.96 -6.13 5.00
CA ALA A 204 -14.35 -4.82 5.23
C ALA A 204 -15.34 -3.86 5.92
N ILE A 205 -16.61 -3.86 5.49
CA ILE A 205 -17.70 -3.10 6.13
C ILE A 205 -17.88 -3.52 7.58
N SER A 206 -17.89 -4.82 7.85
CA SER A 206 -18.03 -5.36 9.21
C SER A 206 -16.88 -4.94 10.13
N LEU A 207 -15.63 -4.96 9.63
CA LEU A 207 -14.44 -4.50 10.38
C LEU A 207 -14.49 -2.99 10.67
N LEU A 208 -14.94 -2.19 9.70
CA LEU A 208 -15.11 -0.75 9.87
C LEU A 208 -16.21 -0.40 10.91
N HIS A 209 -17.31 -1.16 10.94
CA HIS A 209 -18.30 -1.01 12.00
C HIS A 209 -17.78 -1.44 13.37
N ALA A 210 -16.99 -2.52 13.44
CA ALA A 210 -16.43 -3.03 14.69
C ALA A 210 -15.38 -2.10 15.31
N SER A 211 -14.62 -1.39 14.47
CA SER A 211 -13.62 -0.40 14.90
C SER A 211 -14.22 0.93 15.35
N ALA A 212 -15.51 1.18 15.09
CA ALA A 212 -16.18 2.43 15.47
C ALA A 212 -15.97 2.74 16.96
N PRO A 213 -15.56 3.98 17.33
CA PRO A 213 -15.38 4.35 18.71
C PRO A 213 -16.72 4.18 19.43
N LYS A 214 -16.75 3.33 20.46
CA LYS A 214 -17.95 3.14 21.27
C LYS A 214 -18.32 4.51 21.85
N ALA A 215 -19.53 4.99 21.51
CA ALA A 215 -20.02 6.34 21.80
C ALA A 215 -19.94 6.77 23.29
N GLY A 216 -19.62 5.86 24.22
CA GLY A 216 -19.45 6.14 25.63
C GLY A 216 -18.04 6.50 26.10
N ASN A 217 -16.98 6.38 25.28
CA ASN A 217 -15.58 6.59 25.73
C ASN A 217 -14.89 7.85 25.17
N ALA A 218 -15.53 8.57 24.24
CA ALA A 218 -14.90 9.69 23.53
C ALA A 218 -14.71 10.96 24.40
N ALA A 219 -15.39 11.08 25.54
CA ALA A 219 -15.35 12.29 26.36
C ALA A 219 -14.10 12.44 27.24
N SER A 220 -13.24 11.42 27.35
CA SER A 220 -12.17 11.42 28.36
C SER A 220 -10.73 11.58 27.83
N VAL A 221 -10.51 11.53 26.51
CA VAL A 221 -9.13 11.41 25.95
C VAL A 221 -8.59 12.71 25.33
N CYS A 222 -9.42 13.71 25.08
CA CYS A 222 -8.97 15.01 24.58
C CYS A 222 -8.65 16.02 25.70
N VAL A 223 -7.96 15.59 26.77
CA VAL A 223 -7.23 16.55 27.61
C VAL A 223 -5.88 16.75 26.93
N ALA A 224 -5.79 17.81 26.14
CA ALA A 224 -4.54 18.29 25.60
C ALA A 224 -3.56 18.48 26.76
N ASP A 225 -2.53 17.63 26.80
CA ASP A 225 -1.35 17.79 27.65
C ASP A 225 -0.59 19.03 27.15
N THR A 226 -0.99 20.21 27.63
CA THR A 226 -0.20 21.43 27.49
C THR A 226 0.98 21.31 28.44
N GLY A 227 1.99 20.54 28.04
CA GLY A 227 3.22 20.36 28.79
C GLY A 227 3.92 21.70 28.99
N GLU A 228 3.85 22.20 30.22
CA GLU A 228 4.88 23.08 30.79
C GLU A 228 6.21 22.31 30.77
N GLN A 229 7.22 22.89 30.13
CA GLN A 229 8.57 22.34 30.06
C GLN A 229 9.23 22.50 31.44
N GLU A 230 9.29 21.42 32.23
CA GLU A 230 10.17 21.37 33.40
C GLU A 230 11.57 20.94 32.97
N GLU A 231 12.45 21.94 32.86
CA GLU A 231 13.89 21.81 32.65
C GLU A 231 14.53 21.16 33.88
N VAL A 232 14.92 19.88 33.79
CA VAL A 232 15.78 19.25 34.80
C VAL A 232 17.10 18.81 34.18
N ALA A 233 18.10 19.68 34.35
CA ALA A 233 19.49 19.38 34.14
C ALA A 233 20.00 18.36 35.18
N HIS A 234 20.56 17.23 34.74
CA HIS A 234 21.41 16.40 35.59
C HIS A 234 22.61 15.79 34.85
N VAL A 235 23.72 16.54 34.94
CA VAL A 235 25.07 16.14 35.37
C VAL A 235 25.58 14.74 35.02
N ALA A 236 26.66 14.74 34.22
CA ALA A 236 27.57 13.66 33.91
C ALA A 236 28.32 13.05 35.11
N LYS A 237 28.65 11.74 35.04
CA LYS A 237 30.01 11.14 35.18
C LYS A 237 29.95 9.62 35.42
N GLY A 238 30.92 8.89 34.85
CA GLY A 238 31.38 7.58 35.35
C GLY A 238 31.48 6.49 34.27
N GLN A 239 32.61 6.39 33.56
CA GLN A 239 33.72 5.46 33.82
C GLN A 239 33.50 3.98 33.39
N ARG A 240 34.21 3.63 32.31
CA ARG A 240 35.08 2.45 32.12
C ARG A 240 34.63 1.09 32.69
N SER A 241 34.54 0.09 31.80
CA SER A 241 35.43 -1.07 31.89
C SER A 241 35.46 -1.90 30.59
N ARG A 242 36.68 -2.30 30.25
CA ARG A 242 37.04 -3.19 29.16
C ARG A 242 36.67 -4.63 29.54
N GLY A 243 35.95 -5.32 28.66
CA GLY A 243 35.67 -6.77 28.78
C GLY A 243 36.14 -7.51 27.54
N ARG A 244 37.45 -7.82 27.50
CA ARG A 244 38.09 -8.71 26.52
C ARG A 244 37.73 -10.15 26.91
N ARG A 245 37.03 -10.90 26.05
CA ARG A 245 36.99 -12.37 26.16
C ARG A 245 37.32 -13.00 24.81
N GLN A 246 38.38 -13.79 24.84
CA GLN A 246 38.92 -14.59 23.75
C GLN A 246 38.08 -15.86 23.57
N GLN A 247 38.00 -16.31 22.31
CA GLN A 247 38.07 -17.69 21.81
C GLN A 247 37.30 -18.79 22.56
N THR A 248 36.51 -19.56 21.82
CA THR A 248 36.89 -20.95 21.52
C THR A 248 36.28 -21.41 20.20
N LYS A 249 37.16 -22.04 19.42
CA LYS A 249 36.97 -22.76 18.17
C LYS A 249 36.46 -24.16 18.55
N ALA A 250 35.40 -24.64 17.89
CA ALA A 250 35.04 -26.06 17.89
C ALA A 250 34.68 -26.46 16.45
N GLU A 251 35.67 -27.03 15.77
CA GLU A 251 35.49 -27.86 14.58
C GLU A 251 34.85 -29.18 15.04
N ALA A 252 33.81 -29.63 14.33
CA ALA A 252 33.38 -31.02 14.35
C ALA A 252 33.07 -31.44 12.92
N ASP A 253 34.10 -32.04 12.30
CA ASP A 253 34.01 -33.01 11.22
C ASP A 253 32.94 -34.07 11.54
N THR A 254 32.05 -34.35 10.61
CA THR A 254 31.44 -35.69 10.53
C THR A 254 31.20 -36.03 9.07
N SER A 255 32.02 -36.96 8.59
CA SER A 255 32.06 -37.52 7.26
C SER A 255 31.40 -38.91 7.25
N CYS A 256 30.64 -39.18 6.17
CA CYS A 256 30.32 -40.49 5.56
C CYS A 256 29.35 -41.48 6.27
N PRO A 257 28.79 -42.49 5.55
CA PRO A 257 28.95 -42.84 4.12
C PRO A 257 27.66 -43.05 3.32
N SER A 258 27.86 -43.14 2.00
CA SER A 258 26.96 -43.68 0.98
C SER A 258 26.86 -45.22 1.06
N GLU A 259 25.68 -45.74 0.78
CA GLU A 259 25.44 -47.02 0.08
C GLU A 259 24.45 -46.79 -1.06
#